data_AF-K9KYJ6-F1
#
_entry.id   AF-K9KYJ6-F1
#
_cell.length_a   1.000
_cell.length_b   1.000
_cell.length_c   1.000
_cell.angle_alpha   90.00
_cell.angle_beta   90.00
_cell.angle_gamma   90.00
#
_symmetry.space_group_name_H-M   'P 1'
#
loop_
_entity.id
_entity.type
_entity.pdbx_description
1 polymer ?
#
loop_
_entity_poly.entity_id
_entity_poly.type
_entity_poly.pdbx_seq_one_letter_code
_entity_poly.pdbx_strand_id
1 'polypeptide(L)'
;GFIGSWLVMRLLERGYTVRATVRDPNNMKKVKHLLDLPNAKTHLSLWRADLNEAGSFDEPIQGCTGVFHVATPMDFESKDPENEVIKPTIEGMLSIMKSCVKAKVRRLVFTSSAGTVNVQPVQRPVHDETSWSDLDFVWATKMTGWMY
;
A
#
# COMPACT_ATOMS: atom_id res chain seq x y z
N GLY A 1 2.69 9.19 0.47
CA GLY A 1 3.57 8.55 1.49
C GLY A 1 4.97 8.43 0.92
N PHE A 2 5.98 8.07 1.71
CA PHE A 2 7.40 8.12 1.31
C PHE A 2 7.69 7.43 -0.04
N ILE A 3 7.42 6.12 -0.15
CA ILE A 3 7.62 5.37 -1.39
C ILE A 3 6.60 5.82 -2.46
N GLY A 4 5.33 5.93 -2.08
CA GLY A 4 4.25 6.25 -3.01
C GLY A 4 4.41 7.57 -3.75
N SER A 5 4.89 8.64 -3.11
CA SER A 5 5.08 9.94 -3.77
C SER A 5 6.22 9.91 -4.78
N TRP A 6 7.31 9.21 -4.47
CA TRP A 6 8.42 9.01 -5.39
C TRP A 6 8.03 8.14 -6.58
N LEU A 7 7.23 7.10 -6.34
CA LEU A 7 6.68 6.28 -7.42
C LEU A 7 5.79 7.11 -8.35
N VAL A 8 4.88 7.93 -7.81
CA VAL A 8 4.04 8.85 -8.60
C VAL A 8 4.92 9.77 -9.45
N MET A 9 5.95 10.38 -8.87
CA MET A 9 6.88 11.23 -9.60
C MET A 9 7.52 10.50 -10.78
N ARG A 10 8.08 9.31 -10.56
CA ARG A 10 8.74 8.52 -11.63
C ARG A 10 7.75 8.04 -12.70
N LEU A 11 6.51 7.73 -12.34
CA LEU A 11 5.47 7.38 -13.31
C LEU A 11 5.11 8.60 -14.19
N LEU A 12 4.95 9.78 -13.60
CA LEU A 12 4.67 11.02 -14.35
C LEU A 12 5.83 11.41 -15.28
N GLU A 13 7.08 11.29 -14.82
CA GLU A 13 8.27 11.52 -15.66
C GLU A 13 8.35 10.57 -16.86
N ARG A 14 7.79 9.36 -16.72
CA ARG A 14 7.75 8.35 -17.77
C ARG A 14 6.50 8.43 -18.65
N GLY A 15 5.70 9.48 -18.50
CA GLY A 15 4.55 9.78 -19.34
C GLY A 15 3.26 9.03 -18.98
N TYR A 16 3.18 8.41 -17.80
CA TYR A 16 1.95 7.77 -17.35
C TYR A 16 0.94 8.79 -16.83
N THR A 17 -0.35 8.58 -17.12
CA THR A 17 -1.44 9.18 -16.34
C THR A 17 -1.60 8.41 -15.04
N VAL A 18 -1.50 9.11 -13.91
CA VAL A 18 -1.49 8.54 -12.56
C VAL A 18 -2.75 8.97 -11.81
N ARG A 19 -3.41 7.99 -11.20
CA ARG A 19 -4.48 8.20 -10.21
C ARG A 19 -3.92 7.89 -8.83
N ALA A 20 -3.65 8.93 -8.04
CA ALA A 20 -3.08 8.76 -6.70
C ALA A 20 -4.19 8.79 -5.65
N THR A 21 -4.32 7.70 -4.90
CA THR A 21 -5.28 7.62 -3.79
C THR A 21 -4.70 8.22 -2.51
N VAL A 22 -5.49 9.04 -1.82
CA VAL A 22 -5.19 9.59 -0.50
C VAL A 22 -6.44 9.52 0.38
N ARG A 23 -6.28 9.39 1.70
CA ARG A 23 -7.43 9.36 2.63
C ARG A 23 -8.19 10.68 2.68
N ASP A 24 -7.46 11.79 2.58
CA ASP A 24 -8.03 13.15 2.56
C ASP A 24 -7.35 13.98 1.45
N PRO A 25 -8.03 14.17 0.30
CA PRO A 25 -7.55 15.02 -0.78
C PRO A 25 -7.40 16.50 -0.42
N ASN A 26 -8.08 16.97 0.64
CA ASN A 26 -8.04 18.37 1.05
C ASN A 26 -6.87 18.68 2.00
N ASN A 27 -6.15 17.65 2.47
CA ASN A 27 -5.01 17.83 3.35
C ASN A 27 -3.78 18.30 2.55
N MET A 28 -3.63 19.62 2.43
CA MET A 28 -2.53 20.24 1.67
C MET A 28 -1.13 19.83 2.14
N LYS A 29 -0.95 19.48 3.43
CA LYS A 29 0.35 18.94 3.91
C LYS A 29 0.69 17.60 3.26
N LYS A 30 -0.32 16.79 2.93
CA LYS A 30 -0.17 15.46 2.32
C LYS A 30 -0.26 15.47 0.80
N VAL A 31 -0.90 16.46 0.19
CA VAL A 31 -1.11 16.47 -1.28
C VAL A 31 -0.29 17.51 -2.03
N LYS A 32 0.16 18.59 -1.38
CA LYS A 32 0.88 19.68 -2.07
C LYS A 32 2.09 19.18 -2.86
N HIS A 33 2.92 18.34 -2.25
CA HIS A 33 4.11 17.78 -2.91
C HIS A 33 3.80 16.88 -4.11
N LEU A 34 2.58 16.33 -4.22
CA LEU A 34 2.14 15.58 -5.41
C LEU A 34 1.66 16.53 -6.51
N LEU A 35 0.92 17.57 -6.12
CA LEU A 35 0.37 18.58 -7.05
C LEU A 35 1.46 19.48 -7.65
N ASP A 36 2.57 19.66 -6.93
CA ASP A 36 3.72 20.45 -7.38
C ASP A 36 4.65 19.65 -8.34
N LEU A 37 4.39 18.36 -8.60
CA LEU A 37 5.20 17.55 -9.51
C LEU A 37 5.05 18.01 -10.97
N PRO A 38 6.11 17.88 -11.80
CA PRO A 38 6.00 18.06 -13.25
C PRO A 38 4.88 17.18 -13.82
N ASN A 39 4.11 17.73 -14.77
CA ASN A 39 2.96 17.08 -15.43
C ASN A 39 1.76 16.76 -14.52
N ALA A 40 1.79 17.08 -13.22
CA ALA A 40 0.67 16.78 -12.32
C ALA A 40 -0.65 17.43 -12.77
N LYS A 41 -0.62 18.66 -13.29
CA LYS A 41 -1.83 19.37 -13.74
C LYS A 41 -2.62 18.66 -14.85
N THR A 42 -1.97 17.81 -15.64
CA THR A 42 -2.57 17.15 -16.81
C THR A 42 -2.61 15.63 -16.68
N HIS A 43 -1.68 15.04 -15.91
CA HIS A 43 -1.50 13.59 -15.81
C HIS A 43 -1.72 13.05 -14.40
N LEU A 44 -1.96 13.87 -13.38
CA LEU A 44 -2.27 13.42 -12.03
C LEU A 44 -3.71 13.76 -11.65
N SER A 45 -4.41 12.79 -11.08
CA SER A 45 -5.68 13.01 -10.38
C SER A 45 -5.60 12.43 -8.98
N LEU A 46 -6.17 13.13 -8.00
CA LEU A 46 -6.25 12.69 -6.61
C LEU A 46 -7.62 12.06 -6.36
N TRP A 47 -7.63 10.92 -5.70
CA TRP A 47 -8.85 10.17 -5.40
C TRP A 47 -8.90 9.86 -3.91
N ARG A 48 -10.08 10.02 -3.31
CA ARG A 48 -10.31 9.60 -1.92
C ARG A 48 -10.46 8.09 -1.88
N ALA A 49 -9.65 7.40 -1.07
CA ALA A 49 -9.84 5.99 -0.75
C ALA A 49 -9.21 5.65 0.60
N ASP A 50 -9.76 4.65 1.28
CA ASP A 50 -9.30 4.16 2.58
C ASP A 50 -9.38 2.62 2.63
N LEU A 51 -8.36 1.97 3.18
CA LEU A 51 -8.31 0.51 3.32
C LEU A 51 -9.41 -0.03 4.24
N ASN A 52 -9.93 0.80 5.14
CA ASN A 52 -11.05 0.47 6.03
C ASN A 52 -12.42 0.56 5.33
N GLU A 53 -12.47 1.11 4.11
CA GLU A 53 -13.71 1.33 3.38
C GLU A 53 -13.76 0.40 2.15
N ALA A 54 -14.48 -0.72 2.31
CA ALA A 54 -14.66 -1.70 1.24
C ALA A 54 -15.22 -1.04 -0.03
N GLY A 55 -14.55 -1.29 -1.17
CA GLY A 55 -14.96 -0.72 -2.47
C GLY A 55 -14.54 0.73 -2.70
N SER A 56 -13.92 1.43 -1.74
CA SER A 56 -13.43 2.81 -1.94
C SER A 56 -12.38 2.93 -3.06
N PHE A 57 -11.76 1.80 -3.45
CA PHE A 57 -10.82 1.72 -4.56
C PHE A 57 -11.45 1.36 -5.91
N ASP A 58 -12.75 1.05 -5.99
CA ASP A 58 -13.41 0.63 -7.23
C ASP A 58 -13.33 1.72 -8.31
N GLU A 59 -13.73 2.95 -7.99
CA GLU A 59 -13.68 4.09 -8.91
C GLU A 59 -12.25 4.47 -9.35
N PRO A 60 -11.27 4.68 -8.44
CA PRO A 60 -9.93 5.06 -8.87
C PRO A 60 -9.24 3.96 -9.68
N ILE A 61 -9.57 2.68 -9.48
CA ILE A 61 -8.98 1.57 -10.25
C ILE A 61 -9.67 1.40 -11.61
N GLN A 62 -10.94 1.78 -11.77
CA GLN A 62 -11.69 1.56 -13.00
C GLN A 62 -11.03 2.23 -14.23
N GLY A 63 -10.65 1.42 -15.23
CA GLY A 63 -9.99 1.89 -16.46
C GLY A 63 -8.46 2.00 -16.35
N CYS A 64 -7.86 1.65 -15.21
CA CYS A 64 -6.41 1.55 -15.08
C CYS A 64 -5.86 0.28 -15.76
N THR A 65 -4.68 0.38 -16.36
CA THR A 65 -3.98 -0.77 -16.96
C THR A 65 -3.15 -1.55 -15.94
N GLY A 66 -2.67 -0.87 -14.89
CA GLY A 66 -1.91 -1.46 -13.80
C GLY A 66 -2.20 -0.73 -12.49
N VAL A 67 -2.02 -1.43 -11.37
CA VAL A 67 -2.21 -0.88 -10.02
C VAL A 67 -0.97 -1.15 -9.19
N PHE A 68 -0.51 -0.14 -8.45
CA PHE A 68 0.54 -0.26 -7.44
C PHE A 68 -0.09 -0.09 -6.06
N HIS A 69 -0.18 -1.17 -5.29
CA HIS A 69 -0.61 -1.10 -3.89
C HIS A 69 0.62 -0.86 -2.99
N VAL A 70 0.73 0.37 -2.51
CA VAL A 70 1.84 0.87 -1.66
C VAL A 70 1.33 1.37 -0.30
N ALA A 71 0.02 1.56 -0.17
CA ALA A 71 -0.60 2.06 1.06
C ALA A 71 -0.72 0.93 2.08
N THR A 72 -0.47 1.24 3.36
CA THR A 72 -0.62 0.31 4.47
C THR A 72 -0.86 1.12 5.75
N PRO A 73 -1.64 0.63 6.72
CA PRO A 73 -1.65 1.18 8.07
C PRO A 73 -0.23 1.10 8.66
N MET A 74 0.20 2.18 9.31
CA MET A 74 1.53 2.29 9.91
C MET A 74 1.39 2.95 11.28
N ASP A 75 0.93 2.16 12.25
CA ASP A 75 0.91 2.53 13.66
C ASP A 75 1.49 1.38 14.49
N PHE A 76 2.75 1.54 14.90
CA PHE A 76 3.47 0.53 15.67
C PHE A 76 3.13 0.56 17.16
N GLU A 77 2.35 1.53 17.62
CA GLU A 77 1.94 1.72 19.01
C GLU A 77 0.44 1.48 19.21
N SER A 78 -0.24 0.94 18.18
CA SER A 78 -1.66 0.61 18.24
C SER A 78 -1.99 -0.24 19.47
N LYS A 79 -3.07 0.14 20.17
CA LYS A 79 -3.60 -0.60 21.33
C LYS A 79 -4.52 -1.74 20.92
N ASP A 80 -5.00 -1.73 19.68
CA ASP A 80 -5.80 -2.79 19.07
C ASP A 80 -5.25 -3.16 17.68
N PRO A 81 -4.05 -3.78 17.62
CA PRO A 81 -3.38 -4.04 16.35
C PRO A 81 -4.17 -4.94 15.40
N GLU A 82 -5.01 -5.82 15.93
CA GLU A 82 -5.90 -6.68 15.15
C GLU A 82 -6.84 -5.85 14.28
N ASN A 83 -7.56 -4.92 14.89
CA ASN A 83 -8.61 -4.16 14.19
C ASN A 83 -8.07 -2.90 13.51
N GLU A 84 -6.98 -2.31 14.00
CA GLU A 84 -6.44 -1.05 13.48
C GLU A 84 -5.35 -1.25 12.42
N VAL A 85 -4.67 -2.40 12.40
CA VAL A 85 -3.53 -2.66 11.50
C VAL A 85 -3.72 -3.94 10.69
N ILE A 86 -3.81 -5.09 11.35
CA ILE A 86 -3.78 -6.41 10.69
C ILE A 86 -5.00 -6.59 9.78
N LYS A 87 -6.20 -6.45 10.33
CA LYS A 87 -7.45 -6.65 9.59
C LYS A 87 -7.61 -5.65 8.43
N PRO A 88 -7.41 -4.33 8.58
CA PRO A 88 -7.48 -3.39 7.46
C PRO A 88 -6.44 -3.66 6.37
N THR A 89 -5.25 -4.15 6.73
CA THR A 89 -4.22 -4.53 5.75
C THR A 89 -4.70 -5.71 4.90
N ILE A 90 -5.22 -6.76 5.54
CA ILE A 90 -5.72 -7.97 4.85
C ILE A 90 -6.97 -7.64 4.03
N GLU A 91 -7.99 -7.06 4.66
CA GLU A 91 -9.27 -6.78 4.01
C GLU A 91 -9.13 -5.72 2.90
N GLY A 92 -8.31 -4.69 3.14
CA GLY A 92 -8.02 -3.65 2.16
C GLY A 92 -7.31 -4.21 0.93
N MET A 93 -6.28 -5.06 1.11
CA MET A 93 -5.60 -5.74 -0.01
C MET A 93 -6.58 -6.62 -0.79
N LEU A 94 -7.37 -7.46 -0.11
CA LEU A 94 -8.38 -8.29 -0.77
C LEU A 94 -9.42 -7.45 -1.51
N SER A 95 -9.82 -6.30 -0.96
CA SER A 95 -10.74 -5.39 -1.63
C SER A 95 -10.11 -4.82 -2.90
N ILE A 96 -8.85 -4.37 -2.86
CA ILE A 96 -8.13 -3.86 -4.04
C ILE A 96 -7.99 -4.94 -5.12
N MET A 97 -7.69 -6.18 -4.73
CA MET A 97 -7.65 -7.31 -5.67
C MET A 97 -9.01 -7.50 -6.37
N LYS A 98 -10.11 -7.46 -5.62
CA LYS A 98 -11.47 -7.55 -6.17
C LYS A 98 -11.75 -6.40 -7.15
N SER A 99 -11.38 -5.17 -6.80
CA SER A 99 -11.50 -4.00 -7.69
C SER A 99 -10.70 -4.19 -8.98
N CYS A 100 -9.46 -4.70 -8.88
CA CYS A 100 -8.61 -5.00 -10.04
C CYS A 100 -9.23 -6.02 -10.98
N VAL A 101 -9.83 -7.10 -10.44
CA VAL A 101 -10.53 -8.13 -11.22
C VAL A 101 -11.74 -7.53 -11.94
N LYS A 102 -12.59 -6.76 -11.24
CA LYS A 102 -13.75 -6.08 -11.83
C LYS A 102 -13.34 -5.16 -12.98
N ALA A 103 -12.29 -4.38 -12.79
CA ALA A 103 -11.76 -3.43 -13.76
C ALA A 103 -10.90 -4.06 -14.87
N LYS A 104 -10.64 -5.38 -14.81
CA LYS A 104 -9.78 -6.13 -15.74
C LYS A 104 -8.37 -5.54 -15.86
N VAL A 105 -7.80 -5.13 -14.72
CA VAL A 105 -6.42 -4.63 -14.63
C VAL A 105 -5.45 -5.73 -15.06
N ARG A 106 -4.48 -5.39 -15.93
CA ARG A 106 -3.51 -6.37 -16.45
C ARG A 106 -2.57 -6.90 -15.38
N ARG A 107 -2.15 -6.05 -14.43
CA ARG A 107 -1.21 -6.41 -13.36
C ARG A 107 -1.40 -5.53 -12.13
N LEU A 108 -1.50 -6.18 -10.97
CA LEU A 108 -1.37 -5.58 -9.65
C LEU A 108 0.06 -5.82 -9.15
N VAL A 109 0.73 -4.77 -8.67
CA VAL A 109 2.03 -4.85 -7.99
C VAL A 109 1.81 -4.48 -6.53
N PHE A 110 2.11 -5.39 -5.62
CA PHE A 110 1.98 -5.19 -4.19
C PHE A 110 3.35 -4.94 -3.56
N THR A 111 3.45 -3.88 -2.77
CA THR A 111 4.66 -3.58 -1.99
C THR A 111 4.56 -4.30 -0.66
N SER A 112 5.17 -5.49 -0.57
CA SER A 112 5.32 -6.23 0.69
C SER A 112 6.45 -5.64 1.55
N SER A 113 6.91 -6.38 2.56
CA SER A 113 7.92 -5.97 3.53
C SER A 113 8.94 -7.08 3.73
N ALA A 114 10.20 -6.75 4.05
CA ALA A 114 11.17 -7.75 4.49
C ALA A 114 10.71 -8.48 5.77
N GLY A 115 9.84 -7.85 6.57
CA GLY A 115 9.23 -8.45 7.75
C GLY A 115 8.38 -9.71 7.46
N THR A 116 8.00 -9.96 6.21
CA THR A 116 7.33 -11.22 5.81
C THR A 116 8.31 -12.36 5.52
N VAL A 117 9.62 -12.08 5.51
CA VAL A 117 10.67 -12.99 5.02
C VAL A 117 11.59 -13.49 6.14
N ASN A 118 11.99 -12.63 7.08
CA ASN A 118 13.13 -12.90 7.98
C ASN A 118 12.85 -12.80 9.48
N VAL A 119 11.58 -12.74 9.91
CA VAL A 119 11.24 -12.71 11.34
C VAL A 119 11.09 -14.15 11.84
N GLN A 120 12.13 -14.65 12.51
CA GLN A 120 12.23 -16.04 12.98
C GLN A 120 13.19 -16.15 14.17
N PRO A 121 13.07 -17.20 15.01
CA PRO A 121 13.89 -17.35 16.23
C PRO A 121 15.40 -17.42 15.95
N VAL A 122 15.78 -18.09 14.84
CA VAL A 122 17.18 -18.26 14.43
C VAL A 122 17.36 -17.66 13.06
N GLN A 123 18.21 -16.65 12.97
CA GLN A 123 18.47 -15.93 11.71
C GLN A 123 19.32 -16.77 10.75
N ARG A 124 18.95 -16.73 9.47
CA ARG A 124 19.74 -17.32 8.39
C ARG A 124 20.73 -16.27 7.88
N PRO A 125 21.92 -16.68 7.39
CA PRO A 125 22.89 -15.75 6.83
C PRO A 125 22.42 -15.10 5.52
N VAL A 126 21.52 -15.76 4.78
CA VAL A 126 20.95 -15.30 3.51
C VAL A 126 19.47 -15.68 3.46
N HIS A 127 18.67 -14.80 2.88
CA HIS A 127 17.24 -14.97 2.61
C HIS A 127 16.97 -14.74 1.12
N ASP A 128 15.94 -15.42 0.60
CA ASP A 128 15.44 -15.29 -0.77
C ASP A 128 13.90 -15.32 -0.80
N GLU A 129 13.30 -15.31 -1.99
CA GLU A 129 11.85 -15.28 -2.17
C GLU A 129 11.12 -16.56 -1.73
N THR A 130 11.86 -17.62 -1.34
CA THR A 130 11.28 -18.85 -0.76
C THR A 130 11.18 -18.79 0.76
N SER A 131 11.79 -17.77 1.38
CA SER A 131 11.80 -17.57 2.83
C SER A 131 10.55 -16.84 3.30
N TRP A 132 10.00 -17.29 4.44
CA TRP A 132 8.86 -16.66 5.12
C TRP A 132 9.14 -16.55 6.61
N SER A 133 8.62 -15.48 7.20
CA SER A 133 8.62 -15.28 8.66
C SER A 133 7.81 -16.35 9.38
N ASP A 134 8.28 -16.72 10.56
CA ASP A 134 7.63 -17.66 11.46
C ASP A 134 6.50 -16.95 12.22
N LEU A 135 5.26 -17.21 11.82
CA LEU A 135 4.09 -16.57 12.41
C LEU A 135 3.93 -16.91 13.89
N ASP A 136 4.17 -18.16 14.30
CA ASP A 136 4.04 -18.56 15.71
C ASP A 136 5.01 -17.76 16.58
N PHE A 137 6.23 -17.56 16.08
CA PHE A 137 7.22 -16.73 16.76
C PHE A 137 6.83 -15.24 16.80
N VAL A 138 6.29 -14.70 15.70
CA VAL A 138 5.79 -13.31 15.63
C VAL A 138 4.69 -13.10 16.66
N TRP A 139 3.70 -13.99 16.71
CA TRP A 139 2.55 -13.92 17.61
C TRP A 139 2.92 -14.11 19.09
N ALA A 140 3.89 -14.96 19.37
CA ALA A 140 4.38 -15.20 20.73
C ALA A 140 5.23 -14.04 21.26
N THR A 141 6.09 -13.47 20.40
CA THR A 141 7.10 -12.48 20.84
C THR A 141 6.57 -11.05 20.80
N LYS A 142 5.71 -10.72 19.83
CA LYS A 142 5.13 -9.37 19.64
C LYS A 142 6.17 -8.24 19.70
N MET A 143 7.28 -8.43 18.99
CA MET A 143 8.35 -7.42 18.87
C MET A 143 7.83 -6.11 18.24
N THR A 144 8.56 -5.01 18.37
CA THR A 144 8.14 -3.72 17.80
C THR A 144 7.79 -3.85 16.31
N GLY A 145 6.58 -3.42 15.94
CA GLY A 145 6.09 -3.50 14.56
C GLY A 145 5.60 -4.89 14.11
N TRP A 146 5.44 -5.87 15.01
CA TRP A 146 5.00 -7.23 14.69
C TRP A 146 3.66 -7.33 13.93
N MET A 147 2.82 -6.30 14.06
CA MET A 147 1.51 -6.22 13.41
C MET A 147 1.57 -5.79 11.93
N TYR A 148 2.74 -5.38 11.45
CA TYR A 148 2.99 -4.90 10.09
C TYR A 148 3.69 -5.96 9.22
#